data_AF-A0AAV5U243-F1
#
_entry.id   AF-A0AAV5U243-F1
#
_cell.length_a   1.000
_cell.length_b   1.000
_cell.length_c   1.000
_cell.angle_alpha   90.00
_cell.angle_beta   90.00
_cell.angle_gamma   90.00
#
_symmetry.space_group_name_H-M   'P 1'
#
loop_
_entity.id
_entity.type
_entity.pdbx_description
1 polymer ?
#
loop_
_entity_poly.entity_id
_entity_poly.type
_entity_poly.pdbx_seq_one_letter_code
_entity_poly.pdbx_strand_id
1 'polypeptide(L)'
;MDSARAGTSKDEEDDEVVEEPAKKVFKTLTGSSAILDLKNELLKKKSEYAAAGVKGPSGNKGVLYVKKDEKSRLKTEADERKARISEHEQALRREAAEQIELVNRRLKEKAELYEKLQNSGVALEDDIGEGLIDFNAKKRDADREKEREKERERQRREEEEEEQSQAEAIHHVAGEEPRMYGASHVIFSKNEEKRQKEMSDLVKMTAQTDKNRDKTKTLAEKREESRKAKERALREKLGLPPLPEAEPEEPEVGVDPTISSIPLPEPPKEEKPRPTPKEREWDRGKGSVNNWVRSRREERDEDFAPPSFY
;
A
#
# COMPACT_ATOMS: atom_id res chain seq x y z
N MET A 1 -73.94 -26.94 -77.30
CA MET A 1 -72.75 -26.08 -77.28
C MET A 1 -72.44 -25.79 -75.84
N ASP A 2 -71.27 -26.24 -75.40
CA ASP A 2 -70.44 -25.71 -74.31
C ASP A 2 -71.03 -25.58 -72.90
N SER A 3 -70.36 -25.90 -71.81
CA SER A 3 -69.07 -26.54 -71.57
C SER A 3 -69.04 -26.94 -70.08
N ALA A 4 -68.18 -27.90 -69.75
CA ALA A 4 -67.95 -28.48 -68.43
C ALA A 4 -67.56 -27.45 -67.34
N ARG A 5 -67.70 -27.82 -66.04
CA ARG A 5 -66.57 -28.19 -65.16
C ARG A 5 -66.99 -28.45 -63.69
N ALA A 6 -66.39 -29.54 -63.16
CA ALA A 6 -66.11 -29.94 -61.77
C ALA A 6 -66.28 -28.86 -60.69
N GLY A 7 -66.79 -29.13 -59.48
CA GLY A 7 -66.50 -30.30 -58.65
C GLY A 7 -65.18 -30.09 -57.90
N THR A 8 -65.23 -29.43 -56.74
CA THR A 8 -64.20 -29.52 -55.68
C THR A 8 -64.77 -29.04 -54.35
N SER A 9 -64.78 -29.96 -53.39
CA SER A 9 -64.80 -29.73 -51.95
C SER A 9 -63.59 -28.88 -51.53
N LYS A 10 -63.81 -27.94 -50.61
CA LYS A 10 -62.70 -27.34 -49.85
C LYS A 10 -63.19 -27.02 -48.45
N ASP A 11 -62.61 -27.75 -47.51
CA ASP A 11 -62.79 -27.64 -46.08
C ASP A 11 -62.56 -26.20 -45.59
N GLU A 12 -63.39 -25.79 -44.64
CA GLU A 12 -63.21 -24.59 -43.82
C GLU A 12 -62.13 -24.89 -42.77
N GLU A 13 -60.93 -24.34 -42.97
CA GLU A 13 -59.93 -24.15 -41.91
C GLU A 13 -59.90 -22.65 -41.57
N ASP A 14 -60.35 -22.33 -40.35
CA ASP A 14 -60.21 -21.02 -39.73
C ASP A 14 -58.73 -20.77 -39.38
N ASP A 15 -58.01 -20.03 -40.22
CA ASP A 15 -56.71 -19.45 -39.86
C ASP A 15 -56.91 -18.02 -39.34
N GLU A 16 -56.91 -17.86 -38.01
CA GLU A 16 -56.72 -16.57 -37.34
C GLU A 16 -55.35 -15.99 -37.72
N VAL A 17 -55.33 -14.99 -38.60
CA VAL A 17 -54.13 -14.18 -38.87
C VAL A 17 -53.92 -13.23 -37.68
N VAL A 18 -53.12 -13.68 -36.71
CA VAL A 18 -52.54 -12.82 -35.69
C VAL A 18 -51.49 -11.92 -36.36
N GLU A 19 -51.85 -10.67 -36.66
CA GLU A 19 -50.87 -9.66 -37.09
C GLU A 19 -49.90 -9.36 -35.94
N GLU A 20 -48.68 -9.91 -36.03
CA GLU A 20 -47.57 -9.53 -35.16
C GLU A 20 -47.19 -8.05 -35.41
N PRO A 21 -46.89 -7.27 -34.35
CA PRO A 21 -46.46 -5.88 -34.53
C PRO A 21 -45.12 -5.83 -35.29
N ALA A 22 -45.09 -5.05 -36.37
CA ALA A 22 -43.95 -4.89 -37.25
C ALA A 22 -42.64 -4.64 -36.46
N LYS A 23 -41.79 -5.68 -36.41
CA LYS A 23 -40.44 -5.61 -35.84
C LYS A 23 -39.65 -4.58 -36.64
N LYS A 24 -39.33 -3.44 -36.02
CA LYS A 24 -38.49 -2.40 -36.62
C LYS A 24 -37.11 -3.01 -36.90
N VAL A 25 -36.84 -3.26 -38.17
CA VAL A 25 -35.57 -3.76 -38.65
C VAL A 25 -34.54 -2.66 -38.45
N PHE A 26 -33.67 -2.79 -37.45
CA PHE A 26 -32.53 -1.90 -37.29
C PHE A 26 -31.53 -2.21 -38.39
N LYS A 27 -31.42 -1.29 -39.36
CA LYS A 27 -30.42 -1.36 -40.43
C LYS A 27 -29.05 -1.19 -39.78
N THR A 28 -28.20 -2.22 -39.84
CA THR A 28 -26.82 -2.15 -39.35
C THR A 28 -26.03 -1.21 -40.26
N LEU A 29 -25.90 0.04 -39.84
CA LEU A 29 -25.13 1.05 -40.57
C LEU A 29 -23.65 0.93 -40.17
N THR A 30 -22.88 0.15 -40.92
CA THR A 30 -21.42 0.05 -40.79
C THR A 30 -20.75 1.01 -41.77
N GLY A 31 -20.61 2.27 -41.37
CA GLY A 31 -19.93 3.31 -42.16
C GLY A 31 -19.81 4.64 -41.41
N SER A 32 -18.89 5.51 -41.83
CA SER A 32 -18.70 6.85 -41.23
C SER A 32 -19.95 7.74 -41.31
N SER A 33 -20.82 7.51 -42.30
CA SER A 33 -22.14 8.13 -42.44
C SER A 33 -23.13 7.70 -41.34
N ALA A 34 -23.00 6.50 -40.78
CA ALA A 34 -23.84 5.99 -39.69
C ALA A 34 -23.75 6.86 -38.43
N ILE A 35 -22.54 7.33 -38.13
CA ILE A 35 -22.26 8.18 -36.96
C ILE A 35 -22.85 9.57 -37.17
N LEU A 36 -22.79 10.08 -38.40
CA LEU A 36 -23.39 11.36 -38.76
C LEU A 36 -24.92 11.29 -38.72
N ASP A 37 -25.52 10.21 -39.21
CA ASP A 37 -26.96 9.98 -39.13
C ASP A 37 -27.43 9.86 -37.68
N LEU A 38 -26.71 9.09 -36.84
CA LEU A 38 -26.97 9.00 -35.40
C LEU A 38 -26.82 10.35 -34.69
N LYS A 39 -25.80 11.13 -35.04
CA LYS A 39 -25.58 12.48 -34.48
C LYS A 39 -26.71 13.42 -34.88
N ASN A 40 -27.19 13.32 -36.12
CA ASN A 40 -28.30 14.11 -36.63
C ASN A 40 -29.63 13.70 -35.96
N GLU A 41 -29.88 12.40 -35.78
CA GLU A 41 -31.03 11.90 -35.01
C GLU A 41 -30.97 12.33 -33.55
N LEU A 42 -29.80 12.30 -32.91
CA LEU A 42 -29.61 12.77 -31.55
C LEU A 42 -29.90 14.27 -31.43
N LEU A 43 -29.45 15.09 -32.39
CA LEU A 43 -29.75 16.52 -32.42
C LEU A 43 -31.25 16.78 -32.60
N LYS A 44 -31.92 16.05 -33.51
CA LYS A 44 -33.39 16.13 -33.68
C LYS A 44 -34.10 15.76 -32.39
N LYS A 45 -33.70 14.67 -31.72
CA LYS A 45 -34.25 14.27 -30.43
C LYS A 45 -34.02 15.32 -29.35
N LYS A 46 -32.83 15.92 -29.26
CA LYS A 46 -32.56 17.02 -28.33
C LYS A 46 -33.45 18.24 -28.58
N SER A 47 -33.69 18.61 -29.85
CA SER A 47 -34.62 19.70 -30.16
C SER A 47 -36.07 19.32 -29.83
N GLU A 48 -36.48 18.07 -30.05
CA GLU A 48 -37.80 17.55 -29.65
C GLU A 48 -37.96 17.59 -28.12
N TYR A 49 -36.96 17.16 -27.35
CA TYR A 49 -36.98 17.23 -25.88
C TYR A 49 -37.01 18.67 -25.36
N ALA A 50 -36.26 19.58 -26.00
CA ALA A 50 -36.26 20.99 -25.66
C ALA A 50 -37.61 21.65 -25.99
N ALA A 51 -38.21 21.34 -27.15
CA ALA A 51 -39.51 21.83 -27.57
C ALA A 51 -40.66 21.23 -26.74
N ALA A 52 -40.55 19.97 -26.32
CA ALA A 52 -41.50 19.30 -25.45
C ALA A 52 -41.43 19.79 -23.99
N GLY A 53 -40.49 20.69 -23.65
CA GLY A 53 -40.34 21.24 -22.30
C GLY A 53 -40.03 20.19 -21.23
N VAL A 54 -39.65 18.97 -21.64
CA VAL A 54 -39.30 17.87 -20.75
C VAL A 54 -37.93 18.18 -20.18
N LYS A 55 -37.92 18.93 -19.08
CA LYS A 55 -36.77 19.02 -18.20
C LYS A 55 -36.54 17.61 -17.68
N GLY A 56 -35.52 16.93 -18.21
CA GLY A 56 -35.02 15.69 -17.60
C GLY A 56 -34.78 15.91 -16.11
N PRO A 57 -34.80 14.87 -15.27
CA PRO A 57 -34.86 15.00 -13.81
C PRO A 57 -33.82 16.01 -13.31
N SER A 58 -34.27 17.24 -13.02
CA SER A 58 -33.40 18.33 -12.60
C SER A 58 -33.18 18.21 -11.09
N GLY A 59 -32.56 17.11 -10.70
CA GLY A 59 -31.98 16.94 -9.38
C GLY A 59 -30.48 16.89 -9.54
N ASN A 60 -29.80 18.01 -9.27
CA ASN A 60 -28.34 18.10 -9.18
C ASN A 60 -27.82 17.30 -7.97
N LYS A 61 -28.11 16.01 -7.91
CA LYS A 61 -27.71 15.07 -6.85
C LYS A 61 -27.33 13.72 -7.47
N GLY A 62 -26.64 13.75 -8.60
CA GLY A 62 -25.92 12.57 -9.07
C GLY A 62 -24.81 12.24 -8.06
N VAL A 63 -24.35 10.98 -8.06
CA VAL A 63 -23.26 10.48 -7.18
C VAL A 63 -21.97 11.34 -7.27
N LEU A 64 -21.83 12.16 -8.32
CA LEU A 64 -20.72 13.08 -8.56
C LEU A 64 -20.98 14.52 -8.08
N TYR A 65 -22.08 14.79 -7.35
CA TYR A 65 -22.37 16.13 -6.86
C TYR A 65 -21.44 16.48 -5.69
N VAL A 66 -20.48 17.36 -5.97
CA VAL A 66 -19.58 17.94 -4.96
C VAL A 66 -20.23 19.20 -4.40
N LYS A 67 -20.22 19.36 -3.07
CA LYS A 67 -20.78 20.55 -2.41
C LYS A 67 -19.99 21.81 -2.78
N LYS A 68 -20.62 22.97 -2.68
CA LYS A 68 -19.96 24.26 -2.98
C LYS A 68 -18.70 24.49 -2.14
N ASP A 69 -18.72 24.08 -0.87
CA ASP A 69 -17.59 24.22 0.06
C ASP A 69 -16.47 23.21 -0.23
N GLU A 70 -16.82 22.01 -0.72
CA GLU A 70 -15.84 21.03 -1.18
C GLU A 70 -15.16 21.52 -2.47
N LYS A 71 -15.90 22.21 -3.34
CA LYS A 71 -15.35 22.80 -4.56
C LYS A 71 -14.35 23.92 -4.27
N SER A 72 -14.56 24.73 -3.23
CA SER A 72 -13.58 25.75 -2.83
C SER A 72 -12.33 25.12 -2.22
N ARG A 73 -12.47 24.08 -1.40
CA ARG A 73 -11.34 23.29 -0.85
C ARG A 73 -10.52 22.60 -1.95
N LEU A 74 -11.18 21.98 -2.92
CA LEU A 74 -10.49 21.37 -4.06
C LEU A 74 -9.76 22.42 -4.92
N LYS A 75 -10.27 23.65 -4.98
CA LYS A 75 -9.60 24.74 -5.68
C LYS A 75 -8.33 25.19 -4.94
N THR A 76 -8.41 25.40 -3.61
CA THR A 76 -7.23 25.76 -2.82
C THR A 76 -6.17 24.66 -2.85
N GLU A 77 -6.59 23.40 -2.73
CA GLU A 77 -5.68 22.25 -2.87
C GLU A 77 -5.05 22.16 -4.27
N ALA A 78 -5.83 22.43 -5.32
CA ALA A 78 -5.29 22.47 -6.69
C ALA A 78 -4.27 23.60 -6.88
N ASP A 79 -4.49 24.76 -6.26
CA ASP A 79 -3.58 25.90 -6.34
C ASP A 79 -2.30 25.64 -5.52
N GLU A 80 -2.40 25.01 -4.35
CA GLU A 80 -1.24 24.53 -3.58
C GLU A 80 -0.44 23.46 -4.34
N ARG A 81 -1.14 22.53 -5.02
CA ARG A 81 -0.49 21.52 -5.86
C ARG A 81 0.26 22.16 -7.02
N LYS A 82 -0.31 23.18 -7.65
CA LYS A 82 0.38 23.95 -8.70
C LYS A 82 1.58 24.70 -8.15
N ALA A 83 1.49 25.27 -6.95
CA ALA A 83 2.62 25.93 -6.29
C ALA A 83 3.78 24.93 -6.07
N ARG A 84 3.48 23.75 -5.49
CA ARG A 84 4.48 22.68 -5.31
C ARG A 84 5.11 22.22 -6.63
N ILE A 85 4.31 22.07 -7.69
CA ILE A 85 4.82 21.71 -9.02
C ILE A 85 5.72 22.83 -9.56
N SER A 86 5.33 24.09 -9.39
CA SER A 86 6.12 25.24 -9.86
C SER A 86 7.44 25.36 -9.11
N GLU A 87 7.46 25.16 -7.79
CA GLU A 87 8.69 25.13 -6.98
C GLU A 87 9.63 24.01 -7.45
N HIS A 88 9.09 22.81 -7.69
CA HIS A 88 9.89 21.70 -8.20
C HIS A 88 10.44 22.00 -9.62
N GLU A 89 9.63 22.59 -10.50
CA GLU A 89 10.05 23.00 -11.84
C GLU A 89 11.16 24.08 -11.78
N GLN A 90 11.07 25.02 -10.82
CA GLN A 90 12.13 26.01 -10.60
C GLN A 90 13.41 25.38 -10.09
N ALA A 91 13.33 24.40 -9.18
CA ALA A 91 14.51 23.66 -8.71
C ALA A 91 15.21 22.93 -9.87
N LEU A 92 14.44 22.21 -10.70
CA LEU A 92 14.98 21.55 -11.89
C LEU A 92 15.60 22.53 -12.89
N ARG A 93 15.01 23.73 -13.07
CA ARG A 93 15.60 24.78 -13.91
C ARG A 93 16.93 25.30 -13.36
N ARG A 94 17.06 25.44 -12.03
CA ARG A 94 18.32 25.88 -11.39
C ARG A 94 19.40 24.82 -11.57
N GLU A 95 19.08 23.55 -11.29
CA GLU A 95 20.00 22.44 -11.51
C GLU A 95 20.45 22.36 -12.98
N ALA A 96 19.52 22.52 -13.93
CA ALA A 96 19.86 22.54 -15.35
C ALA A 96 20.77 23.73 -15.72
N ALA A 97 20.55 24.92 -15.15
CA ALA A 97 21.40 26.08 -15.36
C ALA A 97 22.82 25.85 -14.81
N GLU A 98 22.95 25.29 -13.61
CA GLU A 98 24.25 24.93 -13.02
C GLU A 98 25.02 23.92 -13.89
N GLN A 99 24.33 22.92 -14.46
CA GLN A 99 24.94 21.98 -15.40
C GLN A 99 25.42 22.67 -16.68
N ILE A 100 24.62 23.58 -17.24
CA ILE A 100 25.00 24.37 -18.42
C ILE A 100 26.21 25.26 -18.11
N GLU A 101 26.25 25.89 -16.94
CA GLU A 101 27.38 26.70 -16.49
C GLU A 101 28.67 25.87 -16.37
N LEU A 102 28.58 24.67 -15.80
CA LEU A 102 29.72 23.76 -15.70
C LEU A 102 30.23 23.34 -17.09
N VAL A 103 29.33 23.00 -18.01
CA VAL A 103 29.67 22.67 -19.40
C VAL A 103 30.32 23.88 -20.09
N ASN A 104 29.76 25.08 -19.93
CA ASN A 104 30.31 26.31 -20.48
C ASN A 104 31.69 26.63 -19.91
N ARG A 105 31.91 26.41 -18.62
CA ARG A 105 33.23 26.59 -17.99
C ARG A 105 34.25 25.63 -18.59
N ARG A 106 33.93 24.34 -18.70
CA ARG A 106 34.79 23.35 -19.36
C ARG A 106 35.07 23.72 -20.82
N LEU A 107 34.06 24.23 -21.52
CA LEU A 107 34.21 24.64 -22.92
C LEU A 107 35.08 25.89 -23.06
N LYS A 108 34.99 26.84 -22.12
CA LYS A 108 35.91 28.00 -22.02
C LYS A 108 37.34 27.56 -21.74
N GLU A 109 37.55 26.73 -20.72
CA GLU A 109 38.87 26.17 -20.41
C GLU A 109 39.46 25.42 -21.62
N LYS A 110 38.64 24.65 -22.32
CA LYS A 110 39.04 23.97 -23.56
C LYS A 110 39.38 24.95 -24.69
N ALA A 111 38.59 26.01 -24.86
CA ALA A 111 38.85 27.04 -25.87
C ALA A 111 40.15 27.78 -25.59
N GLU A 112 40.41 28.13 -24.33
CA GLU A 112 41.68 28.74 -23.90
C GLU A 112 42.87 27.81 -24.16
N LEU A 113 42.72 26.50 -23.96
CA LEU A 113 43.76 25.52 -24.29
C LEU A 113 44.03 25.48 -25.80
N TYR A 114 42.99 25.53 -26.64
CA TYR A 114 43.17 25.59 -28.09
C TYR A 114 43.80 26.91 -28.53
N GLU A 115 43.42 28.04 -27.94
CA GLU A 115 44.03 29.33 -28.22
C GLU A 115 45.51 29.33 -27.81
N LYS A 116 45.84 28.79 -26.63
CA LYS A 116 47.22 28.59 -26.19
C LYS A 116 47.98 27.68 -27.16
N LEU A 117 47.39 26.58 -27.61
CA LEU A 117 48.02 25.67 -28.56
C LEU A 117 48.28 26.37 -29.91
N GLN A 118 47.28 27.07 -30.43
CA GLN A 118 47.36 27.85 -31.67
C GLN A 118 48.39 28.98 -31.57
N ASN A 119 48.46 29.68 -30.44
CA ASN A 119 49.43 30.75 -30.18
C ASN A 119 50.84 30.20 -29.91
N SER A 120 50.95 29.01 -29.32
CA SER A 120 52.23 28.40 -28.98
C SER A 120 53.00 27.88 -30.19
N GLY A 121 52.39 27.82 -31.38
CA GLY A 121 53.07 27.47 -32.62
C GLY A 121 53.81 26.13 -32.56
N VAL A 122 53.39 25.22 -31.66
CA VAL A 122 54.00 23.90 -31.49
C VAL A 122 53.60 23.08 -32.71
N ALA A 123 54.45 23.11 -33.74
CA ALA A 123 54.43 22.12 -34.79
C ALA A 123 54.57 20.76 -34.12
N LEU A 124 53.57 19.91 -34.35
CA LEU A 124 53.49 18.55 -33.85
C LEU A 124 54.64 17.74 -34.47
N GLU A 125 55.79 17.70 -33.81
CA GLU A 125 56.80 16.67 -34.06
C GLU A 125 56.29 15.37 -33.41
N ASP A 126 56.26 14.29 -34.20
CA ASP A 126 55.63 13.00 -33.92
C ASP A 126 56.34 12.17 -32.82
N ASP A 127 56.53 12.72 -31.61
CA ASP A 127 56.91 11.94 -30.43
C ASP A 127 55.65 11.36 -29.76
N ILE A 128 55.04 10.40 -30.45
CA ILE A 128 53.75 9.76 -30.11
C ILE A 128 53.83 8.89 -28.82
N GLY A 129 55.00 8.82 -28.17
CA GLY A 129 55.25 7.93 -27.03
C GLY A 129 54.75 8.42 -25.66
N GLU A 130 54.67 9.74 -25.42
CA GLU A 130 54.44 10.27 -24.06
C GLU A 130 53.00 10.75 -23.79
N GLY A 131 52.11 10.69 -24.79
CA GLY A 131 50.73 11.16 -24.71
C GLY A 131 49.65 10.07 -24.75
N LEU A 132 50.01 8.79 -24.62
CA LEU A 132 49.03 7.70 -24.70
C LEU A 132 48.16 7.69 -23.44
N ILE A 133 46.99 8.31 -23.54
CA ILE A 133 45.94 8.31 -22.51
C ILE A 133 45.55 6.85 -22.24
N ASP A 134 45.94 6.32 -21.08
CA ASP A 134 45.48 5.01 -20.63
C ASP A 134 43.98 5.12 -20.28
N PHE A 135 43.12 4.74 -21.22
CA PHE A 135 41.67 4.72 -21.03
C PHE A 135 41.23 3.84 -19.84
N ASN A 136 42.09 2.94 -19.36
CA ASN A 136 41.83 2.12 -18.20
C ASN A 136 42.28 2.76 -16.87
N ALA A 137 43.03 3.87 -16.88
CA ALA A 137 43.46 4.56 -15.67
C ALA A 137 42.26 4.99 -14.81
N LYS A 138 41.23 5.57 -15.45
CA LYS A 138 40.02 5.99 -14.75
C LYS A 138 39.24 4.82 -14.15
N LYS A 139 39.25 3.66 -14.82
CA LYS A 139 38.62 2.44 -14.32
C LYS A 139 39.38 1.89 -13.12
N ARG A 140 40.73 1.85 -13.18
CA ARG A 140 41.57 1.44 -12.03
C ARG A 140 41.37 2.35 -10.82
N ASP A 141 41.28 3.66 -11.03
CA ASP A 141 41.04 4.62 -9.94
C ASP A 141 39.65 4.43 -9.30
N ALA A 142 38.62 4.21 -10.12
CA ALA A 142 37.26 3.94 -9.65
C ALA A 142 37.16 2.60 -8.91
N ASP A 143 37.86 1.56 -9.38
CA ASP A 143 37.89 0.25 -8.72
C ASP A 143 38.65 0.35 -7.37
N ARG A 144 39.78 1.08 -7.32
CA ARG A 144 40.52 1.37 -6.07
C ARG A 144 39.72 2.23 -5.09
N GLU A 145 38.87 3.13 -5.58
CA GLU A 145 37.96 3.92 -4.73
C GLU A 145 36.85 3.04 -4.13
N LYS A 146 36.23 2.17 -4.94
CA LYS A 146 35.23 1.20 -4.47
C LYS A 146 35.79 0.21 -3.46
N GLU A 147 37.03 -0.23 -3.63
CA GLU A 147 37.70 -1.10 -2.64
C GLU A 147 37.89 -0.37 -1.30
N ARG A 148 38.33 0.90 -1.34
CA ARG A 148 38.45 1.72 -0.13
C ARG A 148 37.11 1.98 0.55
N GLU A 149 36.03 2.16 -0.22
CA GLU A 149 34.69 2.32 0.33
C GLU A 149 34.21 1.04 1.02
N LYS A 150 34.38 -0.12 0.38
CA LYS A 150 34.06 -1.43 0.98
C LYS A 150 34.87 -1.71 2.23
N GLU A 151 36.15 -1.33 2.25
CA GLU A 151 37.01 -1.47 3.42
C GLU A 151 36.50 -0.61 4.58
N ARG A 152 36.12 0.65 4.33
CA ARG A 152 35.51 1.53 5.35
C ARG A 152 34.17 1.00 5.83
N GLU A 153 33.33 0.48 4.95
CA GLU A 153 32.06 -0.14 5.33
C GLU A 153 32.30 -1.37 6.21
N ARG A 154 33.28 -2.21 5.85
CA ARG A 154 33.68 -3.36 6.65
C ARG A 154 34.21 -2.95 8.01
N GLN A 155 35.07 -1.92 8.08
CA GLN A 155 35.57 -1.37 9.35
C GLN A 155 34.42 -0.85 10.21
N ARG A 156 33.50 -0.08 9.63
CA ARG A 156 32.33 0.41 10.35
C ARG A 156 31.46 -0.74 10.87
N ARG A 157 31.28 -1.79 10.07
CA ARG A 157 30.54 -2.98 10.49
C ARG A 157 31.25 -3.74 11.61
N GLU A 158 32.58 -3.89 11.53
CA GLU A 158 33.39 -4.50 12.58
C GLU A 158 33.34 -3.66 13.87
N GLU A 159 33.40 -2.33 13.79
CA GLU A 159 33.21 -1.40 14.92
C GLU A 159 31.80 -1.52 15.53
N GLU A 160 30.75 -1.60 14.69
CA GLU A 160 29.38 -1.81 15.16
C GLU A 160 29.17 -3.19 15.78
N GLU A 161 29.82 -4.23 15.25
CA GLU A 161 29.80 -5.59 15.82
C GLU A 161 30.61 -5.65 17.13
N GLU A 162 31.73 -4.94 17.23
CA GLU A 162 32.50 -4.80 18.48
C GLU A 162 31.70 -4.01 19.53
N GLU A 163 31.06 -2.90 19.15
CA GLU A 163 30.20 -2.13 20.04
C GLU A 163 28.97 -2.95 20.46
N GLN A 164 28.39 -3.76 19.56
CA GLN A 164 27.32 -4.71 19.90
C GLN A 164 27.80 -5.83 20.80
N SER A 165 29.01 -6.37 20.60
CA SER A 165 29.60 -7.39 21.47
C SER A 165 29.94 -6.84 22.85
N GLN A 166 30.34 -5.56 22.93
CA GLN A 166 30.54 -4.85 24.20
C GLN A 166 29.21 -4.45 24.84
N ALA A 167 28.18 -4.21 24.02
CA ALA A 167 26.81 -3.94 24.43
C ALA A 167 25.96 -5.21 24.59
N GLU A 168 26.51 -6.41 24.41
CA GLU A 168 25.89 -7.65 24.84
C GLU A 168 25.66 -7.49 26.34
N ALA A 169 24.42 -7.17 26.68
CA ALA A 169 24.06 -6.71 28.00
C ALA A 169 24.40 -7.81 28.99
N ILE A 170 25.45 -7.57 29.78
CA ILE A 170 25.82 -8.44 30.89
C ILE A 170 24.68 -8.31 31.91
N HIS A 171 23.66 -9.15 31.75
CA HIS A 171 22.51 -9.22 32.65
C HIS A 171 22.87 -9.85 34.00
N HIS A 172 24.10 -10.36 34.14
CA HIS A 172 24.56 -11.07 35.33
C HIS A 172 25.86 -10.46 35.85
N VAL A 173 25.77 -9.78 36.99
CA VAL A 173 26.96 -9.42 37.77
C VAL A 173 27.46 -10.67 38.46
N ALA A 174 28.71 -11.04 38.21
CA ALA A 174 29.36 -12.11 38.95
C ALA A 174 29.37 -11.75 40.45
N GLY A 175 28.60 -12.48 41.26
CA GLY A 175 28.52 -12.32 42.72
C GLY A 175 27.18 -11.85 43.28
N GLU A 176 26.20 -11.48 42.44
CA GLU A 176 24.86 -11.10 42.88
C GLU A 176 23.83 -12.20 42.59
N GLU A 177 22.96 -12.52 43.55
CA GLU A 177 21.95 -13.56 43.36
C GLU A 177 20.84 -13.09 42.39
N PRO A 178 20.60 -13.82 41.27
CA PRO A 178 19.61 -13.43 40.26
C PRO A 178 18.16 -13.36 40.77
N ARG A 179 17.85 -13.94 41.93
CA ARG A 179 16.50 -13.93 42.49
C ARG A 179 16.11 -12.59 43.12
N MET A 180 17.08 -11.78 43.52
CA MET A 180 16.85 -10.50 44.20
C MET A 180 16.44 -9.40 43.20
N TYR A 181 16.80 -9.55 41.93
CA TYR A 181 16.66 -8.51 40.92
C TYR A 181 15.85 -9.01 39.73
N GLY A 182 14.75 -8.32 39.40
CA GLY A 182 13.91 -8.65 38.25
C GLY A 182 14.53 -8.25 36.91
N ALA A 183 13.82 -8.54 35.81
CA ALA A 183 14.26 -8.25 34.44
C ALA A 183 14.50 -6.75 34.15
N SER A 184 14.04 -5.85 35.02
CA SER A 184 14.23 -4.40 34.90
C SER A 184 15.47 -3.88 35.64
N HIS A 185 16.26 -4.75 36.27
CA HIS A 185 17.46 -4.33 36.98
C HIS A 185 18.61 -4.04 36.01
N VAL A 186 19.12 -2.81 36.06
CA VAL A 186 20.25 -2.34 35.25
C VAL A 186 21.33 -1.85 36.21
N ILE A 187 22.56 -2.32 36.02
CA ILE A 187 23.70 -1.86 36.81
C ILE A 187 24.31 -0.65 36.13
N PHE A 188 24.31 0.47 36.85
CA PHE A 188 24.97 1.68 36.39
C PHE A 188 26.45 1.70 36.76
N SER A 189 27.23 2.50 36.02
CA SER A 189 28.62 2.77 36.35
C SER A 189 28.77 3.38 37.75
N LYS A 190 29.84 3.00 38.46
CA LYS A 190 30.19 3.60 39.75
C LYS A 190 30.61 5.07 39.65
N ASN A 191 31.03 5.51 38.46
CA ASN A 191 31.40 6.90 38.20
C ASN A 191 30.16 7.77 37.99
N GLU A 192 30.04 8.85 38.77
CA GLU A 192 28.88 9.76 38.75
C GLU A 192 28.54 10.27 37.35
N GLU A 193 29.53 10.77 36.61
CA GLU A 193 29.32 11.33 35.27
C GLU A 193 28.85 10.28 34.26
N LYS A 194 29.40 9.06 34.35
CA LYS A 194 28.99 7.95 33.47
C LYS A 194 27.58 7.48 33.83
N ARG A 195 27.27 7.36 35.12
CA ARG A 195 25.93 7.04 35.62
C ARG A 195 24.88 8.06 35.16
N GLN A 196 25.20 9.36 35.21
CA GLN A 196 24.27 10.39 34.75
C GLN A 196 23.99 10.30 33.25
N LYS A 197 25.01 9.97 32.44
CA LYS A 197 24.83 9.73 31.00
C LYS A 197 23.94 8.52 30.76
N GLU A 198 24.25 7.38 31.38
CA GLU A 198 23.45 6.15 31.31
C GLU A 198 22.00 6.36 31.76
N MET A 199 21.78 7.11 32.84
CA MET A 199 20.43 7.51 33.29
C MET A 199 19.71 8.39 32.27
N SER A 200 20.41 9.37 31.70
CA SER A 200 19.83 10.25 30.68
C SER A 200 19.43 9.47 29.42
N ASP A 201 20.23 8.46 29.06
CA ASP A 201 19.97 7.62 27.89
C ASP A 201 18.81 6.67 28.15
N LEU A 202 18.71 6.08 29.35
CA LEU A 202 17.55 5.29 29.75
C LEU A 202 16.26 6.12 29.68
N VAL A 203 16.27 7.36 30.19
CA VAL A 203 15.10 8.26 30.12
C VAL A 203 14.71 8.56 28.68
N LYS A 204 15.68 8.77 27.77
CA LYS A 204 15.40 8.97 26.34
C LYS A 204 14.77 7.72 25.71
N MET A 205 15.26 6.53 26.05
CA MET A 205 14.73 5.26 25.53
C MET A 205 13.30 5.01 26.02
N THR A 206 13.00 5.31 27.28
CA THR A 206 11.63 5.26 27.82
C THR A 206 10.72 6.21 27.07
N ALA A 207 11.11 7.48 26.91
CA ALA A 207 10.32 8.47 26.17
C ALA A 207 10.09 8.07 24.70
N GLN A 208 11.07 7.40 24.07
CA GLN A 208 10.92 6.87 22.72
C GLN A 208 9.92 5.69 22.67
N THR A 209 9.95 4.83 23.68
CA THR A 209 9.02 3.70 23.81
C THR A 209 7.60 4.18 24.01
N ASP A 210 7.40 5.20 24.84
CA ASP A 210 6.08 5.82 25.06
C ASP A 210 5.54 6.43 23.77
N LYS A 211 6.35 7.19 23.04
CA LYS A 211 5.97 7.71 21.71
C LYS A 211 5.57 6.61 20.73
N ASN A 212 6.28 5.47 20.75
CA ASN A 212 5.95 4.34 19.89
C ASN A 212 4.65 3.68 20.33
N ARG A 213 4.45 3.52 21.64
CA ARG A 213 3.20 3.01 22.22
C ARG A 213 2.01 3.88 21.82
N ASP A 214 2.14 5.20 21.92
CA ASP A 214 1.10 6.15 21.50
C ASP A 214 0.81 6.08 20.01
N LYS A 215 1.85 5.96 19.17
CA LYS A 215 1.67 5.74 17.72
C LYS A 215 0.94 4.44 17.44
N THR A 216 1.28 3.35 18.12
CA THR A 216 0.59 2.07 17.92
C THR A 216 -0.86 2.12 18.40
N LYS A 217 -1.12 2.79 19.52
CA LYS A 217 -2.47 3.00 20.07
C LYS A 217 -3.33 3.81 19.11
N THR A 218 -2.85 4.96 18.64
CA THR A 218 -3.57 5.80 17.67
C THR A 218 -3.81 5.09 16.33
N LEU A 219 -2.86 4.26 15.86
CA LEU A 219 -3.06 3.44 14.67
C LEU A 219 -4.09 2.33 14.90
N ALA A 220 -4.12 1.72 16.07
CA ALA A 220 -5.13 0.73 16.43
C ALA A 220 -6.52 1.36 16.49
N GLU A 221 -6.67 2.53 17.14
CA GLU A 221 -7.92 3.29 17.19
C GLU A 221 -8.43 3.63 15.79
N LYS A 222 -7.57 4.16 14.90
CA LYS A 222 -7.94 4.44 13.49
C LYS A 222 -8.37 3.19 12.73
N ARG A 223 -7.73 2.04 12.98
CA ARG A 223 -8.12 0.76 12.35
C ARG A 223 -9.49 0.32 12.84
N GLU A 224 -9.74 0.39 14.15
CA GLU A 224 -11.04 0.09 14.76
C GLU A 224 -12.14 1.01 14.23
N GLU A 225 -11.89 2.32 14.14
CA GLU A 225 -12.82 3.29 13.55
C GLU A 225 -13.13 2.97 12.10
N SER A 226 -12.11 2.66 11.29
CA SER A 226 -12.31 2.28 9.89
C SER A 226 -13.08 0.98 9.74
N ARG A 227 -12.88 0.01 10.66
CA ARG A 227 -13.62 -1.26 10.70
C ARG A 227 -15.08 -1.00 11.06
N LYS A 228 -15.34 -0.25 12.12
CA LYS A 228 -16.68 0.17 12.54
C LYS A 228 -17.40 0.97 11.45
N ALA A 229 -16.71 1.87 10.75
CA ALA A 229 -17.28 2.63 9.63
C ALA A 229 -17.69 1.72 8.46
N LYS A 230 -16.86 0.72 8.12
CA LYS A 230 -17.20 -0.29 7.10
C LYS A 230 -18.41 -1.13 7.52
N GLU A 231 -18.47 -1.55 8.78
CA GLU A 231 -19.62 -2.28 9.33
C GLU A 231 -20.91 -1.45 9.26
N ARG A 232 -20.85 -0.16 9.65
CA ARG A 232 -21.99 0.77 9.53
C ARG A 232 -22.46 0.89 8.08
N ALA A 233 -21.55 1.13 7.14
CA ALA A 233 -21.89 1.24 5.71
C ALA A 233 -22.47 -0.06 5.13
N LEU A 234 -22.02 -1.23 5.59
CA LEU A 234 -22.59 -2.52 5.17
C LEU A 234 -24.00 -2.74 5.75
N ARG A 235 -24.23 -2.36 7.01
CA ARG A 235 -25.56 -2.45 7.63
C ARG A 235 -26.57 -1.53 6.95
N GLU A 236 -26.18 -0.30 6.62
CA GLU A 236 -27.00 0.64 5.84
C GLU A 236 -27.41 0.05 4.49
N LYS A 237 -26.46 -0.59 3.78
CA LYS A 237 -26.74 -1.27 2.50
C LYS A 237 -27.68 -2.46 2.63
N LEU A 238 -27.64 -3.15 3.76
CA LEU A 238 -28.49 -4.31 4.04
C LEU A 238 -29.83 -3.94 4.70
N GLY A 239 -30.06 -2.66 5.01
CA GLY A 239 -31.28 -2.19 5.67
C GLY A 239 -31.42 -2.66 7.12
N LEU A 240 -30.32 -3.05 7.78
CA LEU A 240 -30.33 -3.46 9.18
C LEU A 240 -30.34 -2.22 10.10
N PRO A 241 -30.92 -2.33 11.32
CA PRO A 241 -30.87 -1.25 12.30
C PRO A 241 -29.41 -0.85 12.58
N PRO A 242 -29.15 0.46 12.81
CA PRO A 242 -27.81 0.96 13.08
C PRO A 242 -27.25 0.25 14.32
N LEU A 243 -25.94 -0.03 14.28
CA LEU A 243 -25.24 -0.58 15.44
C LEU A 243 -25.46 0.42 16.60
N PRO A 244 -25.94 -0.01 17.79
CA PRO A 244 -26.00 0.89 18.93
C PRO A 244 -24.62 1.51 19.10
N GLU A 245 -24.55 2.83 19.11
CA GLU A 245 -23.33 3.51 19.52
C GLU A 245 -23.05 3.01 20.91
N ALA A 246 -21.96 2.27 21.07
CA ALA A 246 -21.51 1.85 22.38
C ALA A 246 -21.53 3.10 23.25
N GLU A 247 -22.43 3.13 24.23
CA GLU A 247 -22.46 4.18 25.23
C GLU A 247 -21.03 4.30 25.75
N PRO A 248 -20.53 5.53 25.99
CA PRO A 248 -19.20 5.68 26.56
C PRO A 248 -19.21 4.91 27.88
N GLU A 249 -18.54 3.75 27.91
CA GLU A 249 -18.25 3.05 29.15
C GLU A 249 -17.48 4.07 30.00
N GLU A 250 -18.18 4.65 30.97
CA GLU A 250 -17.55 5.44 32.02
C GLU A 250 -16.42 4.58 32.60
N PRO A 251 -15.24 5.15 32.88
CA PRO A 251 -14.16 4.37 33.44
C PRO A 251 -14.65 3.75 34.74
N GLU A 252 -14.89 2.44 34.76
CA GLU A 252 -15.34 1.72 35.94
C GLU A 252 -14.34 1.99 37.06
N VAL A 253 -14.80 2.81 38.01
CA VAL A 253 -14.14 3.05 39.28
C VAL A 253 -14.02 1.70 39.97
N GLY A 254 -12.80 1.35 40.37
CA GLY A 254 -12.44 0.03 40.90
C GLY A 254 -13.46 -0.54 41.88
N VAL A 255 -14.00 -1.71 41.53
CA VAL A 255 -14.85 -2.50 42.42
C VAL A 255 -14.06 -3.75 42.82
N ASP A 256 -13.83 -3.87 44.13
CA ASP A 256 -13.17 -5.00 44.77
C ASP A 256 -13.87 -6.34 44.44
N PRO A 257 -13.11 -7.43 44.19
CA PRO A 257 -13.65 -8.68 43.69
C PRO A 257 -14.24 -9.52 44.83
N THR A 258 -15.52 -9.32 45.14
CA THR A 258 -16.29 -10.33 45.87
C THR A 258 -16.64 -11.46 44.91
N ILE A 259 -15.90 -12.57 45.03
CA ILE A 259 -15.89 -13.82 44.24
C ILE A 259 -17.27 -14.50 44.05
N SER A 260 -18.35 -13.94 44.59
CA SER A 260 -19.67 -14.58 44.67
C SER A 260 -20.63 -14.22 43.52
N SER A 261 -20.27 -13.33 42.59
CA SER A 261 -21.14 -12.96 41.45
C SER A 261 -20.74 -13.59 40.11
N ILE A 262 -19.76 -14.50 40.09
CA ILE A 262 -19.35 -15.20 38.86
C ILE A 262 -20.50 -16.14 38.45
N PRO A 263 -21.21 -15.89 37.33
CA PRO A 263 -22.26 -16.79 36.87
C PRO A 263 -21.64 -18.14 36.48
N LEU A 264 -22.22 -19.24 36.96
CA LEU A 264 -21.84 -20.59 36.54
C LEU A 264 -21.96 -20.69 35.01
N PRO A 265 -20.97 -21.26 34.30
CA PRO A 265 -21.02 -21.34 32.84
C PRO A 265 -22.23 -22.18 32.40
N GLU A 266 -22.99 -21.66 31.43
CA GLU A 266 -24.09 -22.38 30.77
C GLU A 266 -23.59 -23.70 30.17
N PRO A 267 -24.42 -24.77 30.15
CA PRO A 267 -24.05 -26.04 29.52
C PRO A 267 -23.66 -25.79 28.05
N PRO A 268 -22.70 -26.55 27.50
CA PRO A 268 -22.09 -26.25 26.21
C PRO A 268 -23.15 -26.25 25.11
N LYS A 269 -23.47 -25.04 24.62
CA LYS A 269 -24.20 -24.87 23.36
C LYS A 269 -23.38 -25.55 22.27
N GLU A 270 -24.02 -26.41 21.49
CA GLU A 270 -23.41 -27.11 20.35
C GLU A 270 -22.58 -26.14 19.51
N GLU A 271 -21.26 -26.20 19.66
CA GLU A 271 -20.34 -25.36 18.92
C GLU A 271 -20.46 -25.76 17.44
N LYS A 272 -20.96 -24.84 16.61
CA LYS A 272 -20.85 -24.97 15.16
C LYS A 272 -19.39 -25.30 14.83
N PRO A 273 -19.11 -26.24 13.91
CA PRO A 273 -17.74 -26.66 13.61
C PRO A 273 -16.91 -25.41 13.29
N ARG A 274 -15.91 -25.15 14.12
CA ARG A 274 -15.01 -24.02 13.93
C ARG A 274 -14.37 -24.19 12.54
N PRO A 275 -14.40 -23.16 11.67
CA PRO A 275 -13.77 -23.27 10.37
C PRO A 275 -12.29 -23.61 10.58
N THR A 276 -11.83 -24.69 9.96
CA THR A 276 -10.45 -25.14 10.08
C THR A 276 -9.51 -23.98 9.76
N PRO A 277 -8.47 -23.73 10.57
CA PRO A 277 -7.53 -22.66 10.32
C PRO A 277 -7.01 -22.73 8.89
N LYS A 278 -7.08 -21.60 8.15
CA LYS A 278 -6.53 -21.52 6.80
C LYS A 278 -5.04 -21.83 6.87
N GLU A 279 -4.61 -22.84 6.11
CA GLU A 279 -3.22 -23.26 6.05
C GLU A 279 -2.35 -22.06 5.65
N ARG A 280 -1.34 -21.75 6.48
CA ARG A 280 -0.45 -20.62 6.21
C ARG A 280 0.44 -20.96 5.02
N GLU A 281 0.90 -19.97 4.29
CA GLU A 281 1.61 -20.19 3.02
C GLU A 281 2.90 -21.01 3.16
N TRP A 282 3.54 -20.96 4.33
CA TRP A 282 4.75 -21.72 4.69
C TRP A 282 4.45 -23.10 5.33
N ASP A 283 3.18 -23.39 5.58
CA ASP A 283 2.68 -24.73 5.97
C ASP A 283 2.21 -25.54 4.76
N ARG A 284 2.01 -24.90 3.59
CA ARG A 284 1.67 -25.58 2.33
C ARG A 284 2.73 -26.63 1.99
N GLY A 285 2.31 -27.89 1.91
CA GLY A 285 3.19 -29.03 1.60
C GLY A 285 3.79 -29.74 2.82
N LYS A 286 3.61 -29.23 4.05
CA LYS A 286 4.04 -29.91 5.28
C LYS A 286 3.06 -30.99 5.77
N GLY A 287 1.93 -31.20 5.08
CA GLY A 287 0.95 -32.23 5.40
C GLY A 287 1.55 -33.66 5.47
N SER A 288 2.56 -33.96 4.66
CA SER A 288 3.25 -35.26 4.67
C SER A 288 4.07 -35.49 5.95
N VAL A 289 4.79 -34.46 6.42
CA VAL A 289 5.56 -34.52 7.67
C VAL A 289 4.62 -34.65 8.88
N ASN A 290 3.47 -33.97 8.85
CA ASN A 290 2.45 -34.10 9.89
C ASN A 290 1.85 -35.51 9.95
N ASN A 291 1.68 -36.19 8.82
CA ASN A 291 1.23 -37.58 8.80
C ASN A 291 2.29 -38.52 9.39
N TRP A 292 3.56 -38.37 9.01
CA TRP A 292 4.66 -39.17 9.59
C TRP A 292 4.79 -38.98 11.10
N VAL A 293 4.68 -37.74 11.60
CA VAL A 293 4.72 -37.44 13.05
C VAL A 293 3.51 -38.04 13.77
N ARG A 294 2.32 -38.03 13.16
CA ARG A 294 1.12 -38.66 13.72
C ARG A 294 1.24 -40.18 13.76
N SER A 295 1.66 -40.82 12.68
CA SER A 295 1.95 -42.27 12.65
C SER A 295 2.99 -42.66 13.71
N ARG A 296 4.08 -41.88 13.86
CA ARG A 296 5.08 -42.07 14.92
C ARG A 296 4.55 -41.84 16.35
N ARG A 297 3.43 -41.13 16.53
CA ARG A 297 2.77 -40.92 17.83
C ARG A 297 1.81 -42.05 18.14
N GLU A 298 1.12 -42.56 17.13
CA GLU A 298 0.18 -43.69 17.22
C GLU A 298 0.92 -45.03 17.37
N GLU A 299 2.11 -45.19 16.78
CA GLU A 299 2.97 -46.37 16.94
C GLU A 299 3.70 -46.42 18.30
N ARG A 300 3.67 -45.36 19.10
CA ARG A 300 4.36 -45.33 20.41
C ARG A 300 3.49 -45.94 21.49
N ASP A 301 4.11 -46.72 22.37
CA ASP A 301 3.44 -47.31 23.54
C ASP A 301 2.69 -46.22 24.33
N GLU A 302 1.39 -46.45 24.56
CA GLU A 302 0.51 -45.53 25.27
C GLU A 302 1.02 -45.24 26.70
N ASP A 303 1.73 -46.19 27.30
CA ASP A 303 2.38 -46.08 28.62
C ASP A 303 3.48 -45.00 28.67
N PHE A 304 3.99 -44.56 27.52
CA PHE A 304 5.00 -43.51 27.41
C PHE A 304 4.45 -42.22 26.79
N ALA A 305 3.14 -42.16 26.51
CA ALA A 305 2.48 -40.95 26.05
C ALA A 305 2.21 -40.00 27.25
N PRO A 306 2.38 -38.68 27.08
CA PRO A 306 1.93 -37.75 28.09
C PRO A 306 0.41 -37.92 28.30
N PRO A 307 -0.10 -37.71 29.54
CA PRO A 307 -1.53 -37.75 29.81
C PRO A 307 -2.31 -36.91 28.79
N SER A 308 -3.41 -37.47 28.27
CA SER A 308 -4.29 -36.81 27.29
C SER A 308 -5.01 -35.58 27.86
N PHE A 309 -5.00 -35.44 29.19
CA PHE A 309 -5.55 -34.31 29.92
C PHE A 309 -4.41 -33.61 30.66
N TYR A 310 -4.13 -32.38 30.25
CA TYR A 310 -3.33 -31.39 30.97
C TYR A 310 -4.18 -30.13 31.15
#